data_AF-A0A7Z9HDF2-F1
#
_entry.id   AF-A0A7Z9HDF2-F1
#
_cell.length_a   1.000
_cell.length_b   1.000
_cell.length_c   1.000
_cell.angle_alpha   90.00
_cell.angle_beta   90.00
_cell.angle_gamma   90.00
#
_symmetry.space_group_name_H-M   'P 1'
#
loop_
_entity.id
_entity.type
_entity.pdbx_description
1 polymer ?
#
loop_
_entity_poly.entity_id
_entity_poly.type
_entity_poly.pdbx_seq_one_letter_code
_entity_poly.pdbx_strand_id
1 'polypeptide(L)'
;MNLLKILQRSRPERLIWENENSGVTVQVLEKEGRRELRFGNHIMQSVFSTVNPDHLVLPYTRFMLLGLLFCPEPKSVLHIGLGGGSIVRWMYREFPTIQQTIIEINPAVI
;
A
#
# COMPACT_ATOMS: atom_id res chain seq x y z
N MET A 1 -38.95 0.33 -11.71
CA MET A 1 -37.75 0.36 -10.85
C MET A 1 -36.55 -0.04 -11.71
N ASN A 2 -35.68 0.91 -12.07
CA ASN A 2 -34.76 0.75 -13.19
C ASN A 2 -33.53 -0.12 -12.82
N LEU A 3 -33.35 -1.25 -13.50
CA LEU A 3 -32.29 -2.26 -13.30
C LEU A 3 -30.88 -1.63 -13.36
N LEU A 4 -30.72 -0.54 -14.11
CA LEU A 4 -29.49 0.25 -14.21
C LEU A 4 -29.01 0.88 -12.88
N LYS A 5 -29.92 1.19 -11.94
CA LYS A 5 -29.53 1.77 -10.63
C LYS A 5 -28.89 0.75 -9.68
N ILE A 6 -29.14 -0.54 -9.87
CA ILE A 6 -28.57 -1.61 -9.02
C ILE A 6 -27.11 -1.88 -9.40
N LEU A 7 -26.76 -1.73 -10.69
CA LEU A 7 -25.40 -1.91 -11.20
C LEU A 7 -24.47 -0.70 -10.93
N GLN A 8 -25.00 0.42 -10.44
CA GLN A 8 -24.28 1.69 -10.26
C GLN A 8 -23.93 2.03 -8.81
N ARG A 9 -24.04 1.09 -7.86
CA ARG A 9 -23.62 1.33 -6.46
C ARG A 9 -22.14 1.06 -6.25
N SER A 10 -21.26 1.62 -7.09
CA SER A 10 -19.88 1.84 -6.64
C SER A 10 -19.94 2.95 -5.59
N ARG A 11 -19.45 2.68 -4.38
CA ARG A 11 -19.33 3.76 -3.39
C ARG A 11 -18.36 4.79 -3.97
N PRO A 12 -18.70 6.09 -3.92
CA PRO A 12 -17.79 7.13 -4.37
C PRO A 12 -16.47 7.00 -3.60
N GLU A 13 -15.36 7.27 -4.27
CA GLU A 13 -14.07 7.33 -3.58
C GLU A 13 -14.09 8.44 -2.53
N ARG A 14 -13.54 8.15 -1.35
CA ARG A 14 -13.50 9.06 -0.22
C ARG A 14 -12.05 9.39 0.10
N LEU A 15 -11.68 10.67 0.05
CA LEU A 15 -10.40 11.13 0.60
C LEU A 15 -10.40 10.93 2.12
N ILE A 16 -9.44 10.17 2.64
CA ILE A 16 -9.26 9.89 4.07
C ILE A 16 -8.20 10.80 4.67
N TRP A 17 -7.16 11.07 3.89
CA TRP A 17 -6.01 11.83 4.34
C TRP A 17 -5.33 12.49 3.15
N GLU A 18 -4.80 13.68 3.35
CA GLU A 18 -4.00 14.43 2.39
C GLU A 18 -2.98 15.28 3.13
N ASN A 19 -1.78 15.39 2.54
CA ASN A 19 -0.79 16.37 2.94
C ASN A 19 0.08 16.71 1.72
N GLU A 20 0.82 17.80 1.78
CA GLU A 20 1.78 18.19 0.77
C GLU A 20 3.15 18.35 1.41
N ASN A 21 4.17 17.81 0.76
CA ASN A 21 5.55 18.07 1.13
C ASN A 21 6.42 18.24 -0.11
N SER A 22 7.21 19.32 -0.13
CA SER A 22 8.12 19.65 -1.24
C SER A 22 7.46 19.65 -2.62
N GLY A 23 6.20 20.11 -2.71
CA GLY A 23 5.43 20.14 -3.97
C GLY A 23 4.86 18.79 -4.41
N VAL A 24 4.94 17.75 -3.57
CA VAL A 24 4.30 16.45 -3.79
C VAL A 24 3.10 16.33 -2.86
N THR A 25 1.90 16.33 -3.43
CA THR A 25 0.67 15.98 -2.71
C THR A 25 0.62 14.47 -2.50
N VAL A 26 0.45 14.04 -1.26
CA VAL A 26 0.27 12.64 -0.87
C VAL A 26 -1.16 12.46 -0.37
N GLN A 27 -1.87 11.49 -0.92
CA GLN A 27 -3.28 11.24 -0.61
C GLN A 27 -3.51 9.78 -0.24
N VAL A 28 -4.41 9.55 0.71
CA VAL A 28 -5.01 8.24 0.98
C VAL A 28 -6.48 8.30 0.63
N LEU A 29 -6.89 7.56 -0.39
CA LEU A 29 -8.29 7.44 -0.80
C LEU A 29 -8.84 6.07 -0.43
N GLU A 30 -10.10 6.01 0.02
CA GLU A 30 -10.80 4.76 0.32
C GLU A 30 -11.90 4.52 -0.70
N LYS A 31 -11.93 3.30 -1.23
CA LYS A 31 -12.95 2.84 -2.18
C LYS A 31 -13.11 1.33 -2.04
N GLU A 32 -14.34 0.82 -2.00
CA GLU A 32 -14.64 -0.62 -2.14
C GLU A 32 -13.78 -1.57 -1.29
N GLY A 33 -13.54 -1.24 -0.02
CA GLY A 33 -12.78 -2.10 0.90
C GLY A 33 -11.27 -2.06 0.69
N ARG A 34 -10.75 -1.04 0.00
CA ARG A 34 -9.32 -0.77 -0.12
C ARG A 34 -9.01 0.71 0.16
N ARG A 35 -7.78 0.95 0.59
CA ARG A 35 -7.17 2.27 0.71
C ARG A 35 -6.01 2.37 -0.26
N GLU A 36 -5.93 3.46 -0.98
CA GLU A 36 -4.96 3.69 -2.05
C GLU A 36 -4.11 4.90 -1.67
N LEU A 37 -2.79 4.70 -1.65
CA LEU A 37 -1.82 5.80 -1.60
C LEU A 37 -1.64 6.34 -3.03
N ARG A 38 -1.81 7.65 -3.23
CA ARG A 38 -1.63 8.33 -4.51
C ARG A 38 -0.82 9.61 -4.34
N PHE A 39 -0.11 10.03 -5.39
CA PHE A 39 0.67 11.27 -5.40
C PHE A 39 0.03 12.32 -6.32
N GLY A 40 -1.06 12.94 -5.86
CA GLY A 40 -1.78 14.01 -6.57
C GLY A 40 -2.37 13.62 -7.94
N ASN A 41 -2.40 12.33 -8.27
CA ASN A 41 -2.87 11.79 -9.55
C ASN A 41 -3.63 10.47 -9.33
N HIS A 42 -4.07 9.84 -10.41
CA HIS A 42 -4.85 8.59 -10.33
C HIS A 42 -3.99 7.31 -10.21
N ILE A 43 -2.66 7.44 -10.15
CA ILE A 43 -1.75 6.29 -10.09
C ILE A 43 -1.73 5.76 -8.65
N MET A 44 -2.08 4.49 -8.49
CA MET A 44 -2.00 3.77 -7.22
C MET A 44 -0.55 3.43 -6.92
N GLN A 45 0.07 4.17 -5.99
CA GLN A 45 1.43 3.92 -5.52
C GLN A 45 1.48 2.73 -4.57
N SER A 46 0.43 2.55 -3.76
CA SER A 46 0.25 1.40 -2.88
C SER A 46 -1.24 1.18 -2.63
N VAL A 47 -1.62 -0.06 -2.34
CA VAL A 47 -3.01 -0.42 -2.02
C VAL A 47 -3.05 -1.35 -0.82
N PHE A 48 -3.83 -0.96 0.17
CA PHE A 48 -4.12 -1.71 1.38
C PHE A 48 -5.56 -2.24 1.32
N SER A 49 -5.75 -3.53 1.55
CA SER A 49 -7.09 -4.12 1.67
C SER A 49 -7.59 -3.97 3.10
N THR A 50 -8.73 -3.29 3.30
CA THR A 50 -9.31 -3.13 4.64
C THR A 50 -10.02 -4.41 5.12
N VAL A 51 -10.28 -5.35 4.22
CA VAL A 51 -10.90 -6.65 4.52
C VAL A 51 -9.88 -7.77 4.70
N ASN A 52 -8.74 -7.69 4.03
CA ASN A 52 -7.61 -8.62 4.19
C ASN A 52 -6.31 -7.83 4.32
N PRO A 53 -6.04 -7.27 5.51
CA PRO A 53 -4.95 -6.31 5.75
C PRO A 53 -3.55 -6.78 5.36
N ASP A 54 -3.34 -8.10 5.30
CA ASP A 54 -2.03 -8.67 5.01
C ASP A 54 -1.88 -9.12 3.54
N HIS A 55 -2.92 -8.92 2.73
CA HIS A 55 -2.86 -9.23 1.32
C HIS A 55 -2.07 -8.18 0.56
N LEU A 56 -1.08 -8.63 -0.20
CA LEU A 56 -0.37 -7.83 -1.19
C LEU A 56 -1.24 -7.60 -2.43
N VAL A 57 -2.06 -6.55 -2.38
CA VAL A 57 -3.07 -6.25 -3.42
C VAL A 57 -2.43 -6.06 -4.80
N LEU A 58 -1.39 -5.23 -4.89
CA LEU A 58 -0.73 -4.94 -6.17
C LEU A 58 0.21 -6.09 -6.59
N PRO A 59 0.07 -6.68 -7.80
CA PRO A 59 0.87 -7.84 -8.22
C PRO A 59 2.38 -7.64 -8.14
N TYR A 60 2.88 -6.44 -8.47
CA TYR A 60 4.33 -6.18 -8.49
C TYR A 60 4.98 -6.41 -7.12
N THR A 61 4.26 -6.15 -6.02
CA THR A 61 4.81 -6.34 -4.67
C THR A 61 5.07 -7.82 -4.36
N ARG A 62 4.31 -8.73 -4.98
CA ARG A 62 4.57 -10.19 -4.90
C ARG A 62 5.79 -10.60 -5.72
N PHE A 63 5.99 -9.98 -6.88
CA PHE A 63 7.20 -10.22 -7.69
C PHE A 63 8.46 -9.70 -7.00
N MET A 64 8.38 -8.57 -6.29
CA MET A 64 9.52 -8.05 -5.51
C MET A 64 9.99 -9.04 -4.44
N LEU A 65 9.10 -9.87 -3.89
CA LEU A 65 9.44 -10.89 -2.90
C LEU A 65 10.17 -12.10 -3.47
N LEU A 66 10.28 -12.26 -4.79
CA LEU A 66 11.01 -13.38 -5.40
C LEU A 66 12.49 -13.43 -4.98
N GLY A 67 13.07 -12.31 -4.54
CA GLY A 67 14.42 -12.30 -3.96
C GLY A 67 14.58 -13.22 -2.74
N LEU A 68 13.50 -13.52 -2.01
CA LEU A 68 13.51 -14.44 -0.87
C LEU A 68 13.79 -15.89 -1.26
N LEU A 69 13.65 -16.26 -2.54
CA LEU A 69 14.07 -17.58 -3.03
C LEU A 69 15.56 -17.84 -2.80
N PHE A 70 16.37 -16.77 -2.76
CA PHE A 70 17.81 -16.85 -2.53
C PHE A 70 18.21 -16.60 -1.07
N CYS A 71 17.26 -16.19 -0.23
CA CYS A 71 17.46 -15.93 1.19
C CYS A 71 16.19 -16.33 1.97
N PRO A 72 15.99 -17.64 2.24
CA PRO A 72 14.76 -18.15 2.82
C PRO A 72 14.58 -17.78 4.30
N GLU A 73 15.66 -17.45 5.00
CA GLU A 73 15.65 -17.00 6.40
C GLU A 73 16.30 -15.61 6.55
N PRO A 74 15.67 -14.55 6.01
CA PRO A 74 16.23 -13.21 6.12
C PRO A 74 16.24 -12.77 7.59
N LYS A 75 17.39 -12.29 8.07
CA LYS A 75 17.52 -11.75 9.43
C LYS A 75 17.32 -10.25 9.48
N SER A 76 17.59 -9.55 8.38
CA SER A 76 17.39 -8.10 8.25
C SER A 76 17.02 -7.70 6.82
N VAL A 77 16.24 -6.63 6.66
CA VAL A 77 15.87 -6.05 5.37
C VAL A 77 15.97 -4.52 5.42
N LEU A 78 16.50 -3.94 4.35
CA LEU A 78 16.51 -2.50 4.11
C LEU A 78 15.47 -2.17 3.03
N HIS A 79 14.55 -1.26 3.35
CA HIS A 79 13.57 -0.70 2.44
C HIS A 79 13.99 0.71 2.06
N ILE A 80 14.19 0.94 0.76
CA ILE A 80 14.38 2.28 0.20
C ILE A 80 13.03 2.73 -0.36
N GLY A 81 12.34 3.58 0.39
CA GLY A 81 10.94 3.93 0.23
C GLY A 81 10.01 3.07 1.11
N LEU A 82 9.03 3.73 1.74
CA LEU A 82 7.97 3.07 2.53
C LEU A 82 6.77 2.69 1.65
N GLY A 83 6.41 3.57 0.70
CA GLY A 83 5.13 3.48 -0.02
C GLY A 83 3.96 3.47 0.97
N GLY A 84 2.99 2.56 0.79
CA GLY A 84 1.91 2.35 1.76
C GLY A 84 2.20 1.27 2.81
N GLY A 85 3.46 0.85 2.97
CA GLY A 85 3.88 -0.13 3.97
C GLY A 85 3.47 -1.59 3.69
N SER A 86 2.92 -1.93 2.52
CA SER A 86 2.40 -3.28 2.24
C SER A 86 3.45 -4.39 2.38
N ILE A 87 4.64 -4.19 1.81
CA ILE A 87 5.74 -5.17 1.88
C ILE A 87 6.28 -5.25 3.32
N VAL A 88 6.49 -4.11 3.97
CA VAL A 88 6.99 -4.04 5.37
C VAL A 88 6.08 -4.83 6.31
N ARG A 89 4.77 -4.61 6.19
CA ARG A 89 3.75 -5.33 6.95
C ARG A 89 3.75 -6.82 6.65
N TRP A 90 3.83 -7.19 5.37
CA TRP A 90 3.87 -8.60 4.97
C TRP A 90 5.11 -9.30 5.54
N MET A 91 6.29 -8.69 5.41
CA MET A 91 7.56 -9.20 5.96
C MET A 91 7.51 -9.32 7.48
N TYR A 92 6.91 -8.35 8.18
CA TYR A 92 6.73 -8.40 9.63
C TYR A 92 5.89 -9.62 10.07
N ARG A 93 4.85 -9.96 9.30
CA ARG A 93 4.01 -11.13 9.58
C ARG A 93 4.73 -12.45 9.28
N GLU A 94 5.34 -12.57 8.11
CA GLU A 94 5.97 -13.83 7.69
C GLU A 94 7.27 -14.13 8.44
N PHE A 95 8.00 -13.09 8.84
CA PHE A 95 9.25 -13.21 9.57
C PHE A 95 9.19 -12.35 10.85
N PRO A 96 8.52 -12.80 11.92
CA PRO A 96 8.26 -11.96 13.12
C PRO A 96 9.50 -11.42 13.83
N THR A 97 10.67 -12.04 13.62
CA THR A 97 11.95 -11.65 14.23
C THR A 97 12.84 -10.85 13.28
N ILE A 98 12.39 -10.52 12.07
CA ILE A 98 13.20 -9.82 11.08
C ILE A 98 13.41 -8.35 11.49
N GLN A 99 14.66 -7.88 11.40
CA GLN A 99 14.95 -6.47 11.59
C GLN A 99 14.67 -5.71 10.29
N GLN A 100 13.76 -4.73 10.32
CA GLN A 100 13.44 -3.91 9.14
C GLN A 100 13.90 -2.48 9.36
N THR A 101 14.67 -1.95 8.41
CA THR A 101 15.03 -0.53 8.34
C THR A 101 14.33 0.07 7.14
N ILE A 102 13.58 1.15 7.36
CA ILE A 102 12.84 1.85 6.29
C ILE A 102 13.40 3.26 6.17
N ILE A 103 13.78 3.64 4.96
CA ILE A 103 14.22 4.98 4.63
C ILE A 103 13.19 5.59 3.68
N GLU A 104 12.39 6.52 4.19
CA GLU A 104 11.40 7.27 3.41
C GLU A 104 11.82 8.75 3.37
N ILE A 105 11.86 9.31 2.17
CA ILE A 105 12.33 10.69 1.94
C ILE A 105 11.19 11.70 2.15
N ASN A 106 9.95 11.29 1.89
CA ASN A 106 8.80 12.17 1.99
C ASN A 106 8.11 11.99 3.35
N PRO A 107 8.22 12.94 4.29
CA PRO A 107 7.54 12.86 5.58
C PRO A 107 6.02 12.82 5.47
N ALA A 108 5.42 13.25 4.35
CA ALA A 108 3.98 13.08 4.11
C ALA A 108 3.59 11.62 3.79
N VAL A 109 4.54 10.69 3.69
CA VAL A 109 4.25 9.26 3.51
C VAL A 109 4.28 8.51 4.86
N ILE A 110 4.90 9.09 5.90
CA ILE A 110 5.06 8.51 7.24
C ILE A 110 3.89 8.93 8.13
#